data_AF-A0A8J3Y5N0-F1
#
_entry.id   AF-A0A8J3Y5N0-F1
#
_cell.length_a   1.000
_cell.length_b   1.000
_cell.length_c   1.000
_cell.angle_alpha   90.00
_cell.angle_beta   90.00
_cell.angle_gamma   90.00
#
_symmetry.space_group_name_H-M   'P 1'
#
loop_
_entity.id
_entity.type
_entity.pdbx_description
1 polymer ?
#
loop_
_entity_poly.entity_id
_entity_poly.type
_entity_poly.pdbx_seq_one_letter_code
_entity_poly.pdbx_strand_id
1 'polypeptide(L)'
;MLGPGGYIAKPRGELHAMWNAGPTPARIIEIISPAGFEHFFREVAELIAAGPAAAGDGGDLVERYGLEFEEPDWLPAIVERYGLTT
;
A
#
# COMPACT_ATOMS: atom_id res chain seq x y z
N MET A 1 -8.87 -0.49 14.56
CA MET A 1 -8.80 -1.78 13.85
C MET A 1 -10.14 -2.03 13.17
N LEU A 2 -10.15 -2.49 11.92
CA LEU A 2 -11.36 -2.83 11.17
C LEU A 2 -11.57 -4.35 11.23
N GLY A 3 -12.74 -4.80 11.65
CA GLY A 3 -13.09 -6.23 11.72
C GLY A 3 -13.62 -6.80 10.40
N PRO A 4 -13.82 -8.13 10.30
CA PRO A 4 -14.42 -8.77 9.14
C PRO A 4 -15.77 -8.14 8.76
N GLY A 5 -15.96 -7.86 7.47
CA GLY A 5 -17.16 -7.18 6.95
C GLY A 5 -17.20 -5.67 7.16
N GLY A 6 -16.22 -5.10 7.87
CA GLY A 6 -16.08 -3.65 7.99
C GLY A 6 -15.61 -2.99 6.68
N TYR A 7 -15.95 -1.73 6.50
CA TYR A 7 -15.50 -0.89 5.40
C TYR A 7 -14.87 0.41 5.92
N ILE A 8 -13.94 0.94 5.15
CA ILE A 8 -13.33 2.26 5.37
C ILE A 8 -13.15 2.93 4.01
N ALA A 9 -13.35 4.25 3.95
CA ALA A 9 -13.07 5.04 2.75
C ALA A 9 -11.68 5.66 2.87
N LYS A 10 -10.95 5.70 1.74
CA LYS A 10 -9.63 6.33 1.61
C LYS A 10 -9.74 7.40 0.53
N PRO A 11 -10.16 8.64 0.87
CA PRO A 11 -10.32 9.72 -0.10
C PRO A 11 -9.00 10.07 -0.79
N ARG A 12 -9.10 10.69 -1.97
CA ARG A 12 -7.93 11.23 -2.68
C ARG A 12 -7.35 12.41 -1.90
N GLY A 13 -6.01 12.51 -1.89
CA GLY A 13 -5.29 13.60 -1.22
C GLY A 13 -5.22 13.45 0.30
N GLU A 14 -5.66 12.32 0.86
CA GLU A 14 -5.50 12.02 2.27
C GLU A 14 -4.42 10.95 2.44
N LEU A 15 -3.33 11.31 3.12
CA LEU A 15 -2.27 10.38 3.45
C LEU A 15 -2.79 9.29 4.39
N HIS A 16 -2.54 8.03 4.04
CA HIS A 16 -3.02 6.89 4.80
C HIS A 16 -2.04 5.73 4.74
N ALA A 17 -2.06 4.90 5.79
CA ALA A 17 -1.33 3.65 5.86
C ALA A 17 -2.26 2.53 6.34
N MET A 18 -1.96 1.30 5.95
CA MET A 18 -2.69 0.12 6.42
C MET A 18 -1.72 -1.03 6.66
N TRP A 19 -2.02 -1.85 7.66
CA TRP A 19 -1.24 -3.04 7.99
C TRP A 19 -2.16 -4.13 8.52
N ASN A 20 -1.70 -5.38 8.47
CA ASN A 20 -2.38 -6.47 9.15
C ASN A 20 -2.14 -6.36 10.65
N ALA A 21 -3.17 -5.99 11.40
CA ALA A 21 -3.06 -5.80 12.85
C ALA A 21 -3.10 -7.12 13.65
N GLY A 22 -3.42 -8.25 13.00
CA GLY A 22 -3.50 -9.56 13.63
C GLY A 22 -2.42 -10.53 13.13
N PRO A 23 -2.20 -11.65 13.85
CA PRO A 23 -1.19 -12.65 13.49
C PRO A 23 -1.63 -13.55 12.33
N THR A 24 -2.91 -13.52 11.96
CA THR A 24 -3.47 -14.31 10.84
C THR A 24 -3.52 -13.48 9.57
N PRO A 25 -3.25 -14.04 8.38
CA PRO A 25 -3.39 -13.31 7.12
C PRO A 25 -4.77 -12.66 6.95
N ALA A 26 -4.80 -11.33 6.82
CA ALA A 26 -6.01 -10.60 6.49
C ALA A 26 -6.33 -10.74 4.99
N ARG A 27 -7.61 -10.72 4.64
CA ARG A 27 -8.11 -10.61 3.27
C ARG A 27 -8.97 -9.37 3.18
N ILE A 28 -8.65 -8.50 2.23
CA ILE A 28 -9.39 -7.27 1.95
C ILE A 28 -9.81 -7.24 0.48
N ILE A 29 -10.87 -6.49 0.19
CA ILE A 29 -11.24 -6.11 -1.16
C ILE A 29 -11.03 -4.60 -1.24
N GLU A 30 -10.08 -4.15 -2.05
CA GLU A 30 -9.95 -2.72 -2.36
C GLU A 30 -10.73 -2.41 -3.64
N ILE A 31 -11.54 -1.35 -3.58
CA ILE A 31 -12.28 -0.81 -4.73
C ILE A 31 -11.74 0.59 -4.97
N ILE A 32 -11.13 0.79 -6.14
CA ILE A 32 -10.45 2.03 -6.49
C ILE A 32 -11.13 2.61 -7.73
N SER A 33 -11.37 3.92 -7.72
CA SER A 33 -12.08 4.63 -8.79
C SER A 33 -11.33 5.91 -9.21
N PRO A 34 -11.24 6.19 -10.52
CA PRO A 34 -11.69 5.36 -11.64
C PRO A 34 -10.76 4.15 -11.85
N ALA A 35 -11.11 3.28 -12.81
CA ALA A 35 -10.27 2.15 -13.21
C ALA A 35 -8.90 2.59 -13.76
N GLY A 36 -7.97 1.64 -13.88
CA GLY A 36 -6.60 1.82 -14.37
C GLY A 36 -5.54 1.54 -13.31
N PHE A 37 -5.85 1.77 -12.03
CA PHE A 37 -4.90 1.56 -10.94
C PHE A 37 -4.61 0.08 -10.64
N GLU A 38 -5.45 -0.85 -11.07
CA GLU A 38 -5.19 -2.30 -11.02
C GLU A 38 -3.91 -2.70 -11.79
N HIS A 39 -3.47 -1.90 -12.75
CA HIS A 39 -2.23 -2.14 -13.48
C HIS A 39 -0.98 -1.90 -12.62
N PHE A 40 -1.02 -0.95 -11.68
CA PHE A 40 0.06 -0.72 -10.71
C PHE A 40 0.37 -1.99 -9.92
N PHE A 41 -0.66 -2.62 -9.35
CA PHE A 41 -0.49 -3.85 -8.57
C PHE A 41 0.07 -5.01 -9.41
N ARG A 42 -0.33 -5.11 -10.68
CA ARG A 42 0.18 -6.14 -11.59
C ARG A 42 1.65 -5.93 -11.92
N GLU A 43 2.05 -4.71 -12.27
CA GLU A 43 3.45 -4.40 -12.57
C GLU A 43 4.36 -4.58 -11.33
N VAL A 44 3.90 -4.15 -10.15
CA VAL A 44 4.61 -4.41 -8.89
C VAL A 44 4.76 -5.91 -8.62
N ALA A 45 3.71 -6.71 -8.84
CA ALA A 45 3.78 -8.16 -8.68
C ALA A 45 4.75 -8.82 -9.67
N GLU A 46 4.80 -8.35 -10.92
CA GLU A 46 5.75 -8.79 -11.94
C GLU A 46 7.20 -8.47 -11.55
N LEU A 47 7.47 -7.26 -11.04
CA LEU A 47 8.80 -6.88 -10.54
C LEU A 47 9.23 -7.73 -9.34
N ILE A 48 8.34 -7.95 -8.38
CA ILE A 48 8.62 -8.82 -7.23
C ILE A 48 8.94 -10.25 -7.70
N ALA A 49 8.19 -10.77 -8.67
CA ALA A 49 8.41 -12.10 -9.23
C ALA A 49 9.72 -12.20 -10.03
N ALA A 50 10.15 -11.13 -10.70
CA ALA A 50 11.42 -11.04 -11.42
C ALA A 50 12.65 -10.94 -10.49
N GLY A 51 12.44 -10.53 -9.24
CA GLY A 51 13.47 -10.50 -8.19
C GLY A 51 14.32 -9.22 -8.20
N PRO A 52 15.33 -9.14 -7.30
CA PRO A 52 16.02 -7.89 -6.98
C PRO A 52 16.72 -7.18 -8.15
N ALA A 53 17.12 -7.93 -9.18
CA ALA A 53 17.76 -7.38 -10.37
C ALA A 53 16.84 -6.45 -11.18
N ALA A 54 15.51 -6.67 -11.09
CA ALA A 54 14.50 -5.87 -11.77
C ALA A 54 14.07 -4.61 -10.97
N ALA A 55 14.62 -4.39 -9.78
CA ALA A 55 14.22 -3.25 -8.93
C ALA A 55 14.42 -1.88 -9.62
N GLY A 56 15.39 -1.77 -10.53
CA GLY A 56 15.61 -0.57 -11.34
C GLY A 56 14.58 -0.35 -12.45
N ASP A 57 13.84 -1.38 -12.85
CA ASP A 57 12.91 -1.34 -13.99
C ASP A 57 11.55 -0.71 -13.61
N GLY A 58 11.29 -0.55 -12.32
CA GLY A 58 10.07 0.05 -11.77
C GLY A 58 10.20 1.53 -11.36
N GLY A 59 11.32 2.19 -11.69
CA GLY A 59 11.67 3.51 -11.14
C GLY A 59 10.66 4.62 -11.39
N ASP A 60 9.80 4.50 -12.41
CA ASP A 60 8.77 5.48 -12.78
C ASP A 60 7.34 5.09 -12.34
N LEU A 61 7.15 3.92 -11.72
CA LEU A 61 5.82 3.39 -11.40
C LEU A 61 5.00 4.36 -10.53
N VAL A 62 5.64 4.95 -9.55
CA VAL A 62 5.01 5.91 -8.63
C VAL A 62 4.46 7.11 -9.40
N GLU A 63 5.25 7.66 -10.31
CA GLU A 63 4.86 8.80 -11.15
C GLU A 63 3.75 8.42 -12.15
N ARG A 64 3.90 7.30 -12.86
CA ARG A 64 2.93 6.83 -13.87
C ARG A 64 1.53 6.61 -13.30
N TYR A 65 1.45 6.19 -12.04
CA TYR A 65 0.19 5.91 -11.36
C TYR A 65 -0.26 7.03 -10.41
N GLY A 66 0.44 8.18 -10.39
CA GLY A 66 0.06 9.35 -9.60
C GLY A 66 0.07 9.09 -8.09
N LEU A 67 1.02 8.26 -7.62
CA LEU A 67 1.21 7.97 -6.21
C LEU A 67 2.19 8.97 -5.59
N GLU A 68 1.96 9.27 -4.33
CA GLU A 68 2.85 10.04 -3.48
C GLU A 68 3.12 9.22 -2.23
N PHE A 69 4.40 9.06 -1.89
CA PHE A 69 4.84 8.42 -0.66
C PHE A 69 5.53 9.47 0.19
N GLU A 70 5.04 9.61 1.42
CA GLU A 70 5.58 10.56 2.39
C GLU A 70 5.99 9.84 3.67
N GLU A 71 6.95 10.42 4.38
CA GLU A 71 7.31 10.06 5.75
C GLU A 71 6.74 11.13 6.71
N PRO A 72 5.46 11.01 7.11
CA PRO A 72 4.87 12.01 7.98
C PRO A 72 5.40 11.89 9.40
N ASP A 73 5.40 13.01 10.14
CA ASP A 73 5.88 13.07 11.53
C ASP A 73 5.18 12.08 12.48
N TRP A 74 3.97 11.62 12.13
CA TRP A 74 3.21 10.64 12.91
C TRP A 74 3.62 9.19 12.63
N LEU A 75 4.34 8.89 11.55
CA LEU A 75 4.68 7.53 11.15
C LEU A 75 5.54 6.80 12.20
N PRO A 76 6.61 7.41 12.78
CA PRO A 76 7.40 6.74 13.81
C PRO A 76 6.56 6.31 15.03
N ALA A 77 5.62 7.16 15.46
CA ALA A 77 4.73 6.85 16.58
C ALA A 77 3.77 5.69 16.26
N ILE A 78 3.31 5.56 15.02
CA ILE A 78 2.50 4.41 14.57
C ILE A 78 3.33 3.13 14.54
N VAL A 79 4.55 3.20 14.00
CA VAL A 79 5.49 2.06 13.94
C VAL A 79 5.78 1.53 15.34
N GLU A 80 6.14 2.40 16.28
CA GLU A 80 6.40 2.04 17.67
C GLU A 80 5.16 1.45 18.35
N ARG A 81 4.02 2.14 18.24
CA ARG A 81 2.76 1.74 18.91
C ARG A 81 2.28 0.35 18.50
N TYR A 82 2.46 -0.02 17.24
CA TYR A 82 1.97 -1.28 16.69
C TYR A 82 3.08 -2.30 16.40
N GLY A 83 4.34 -2.00 16.74
CA GLY A 83 5.48 -2.89 16.54
C GLY A 83 5.70 -3.26 15.07
N LEU A 84 5.56 -2.30 14.15
CA LEU A 84 5.65 -2.54 12.72
C LEU A 84 7.12 -2.66 12.28
N THR A 85 7.37 -3.50 11.26
CA THR A 85 8.64 -3.53 10.54
C THR A 85 8.51 -2.66 9.30
N THR A 86 9.33 -1.61 9.20
CA THR A 86 9.49 -0.77 8.02
C THR A 86 10.60 -1.31 7.12
#